data_AF-A0A662ZCT8-F1
#
_entry.id   AF-A0A662ZCT8-F1
#
_cell.length_a   1.000
_cell.length_b   1.000
_cell.length_c   1.000
_cell.angle_alpha   90.00
_cell.angle_beta   90.00
_cell.angle_gamma   90.00
#
_symmetry.space_group_name_H-M   'P 1'
#
loop_
_entity.id
_entity.type
_entity.pdbx_description
1 polymer ?
#
loop_
_entity_poly.entity_id
_entity_poly.type
_entity_poly.pdbx_seq_one_letter_code
_entity_poly.pdbx_strand_id
1 'polypeptide(L)'
;MAVCANCGFDEKDSNVKFCKICGRPLTGKIKVHSSDELIDLVNVYSAHANAAHLELLDLNFIDTSELTSIKAVFLFNEYMGKVDVSGWDVSNVEDMALAFNGSQFDTGLSNWDISKVKNMSLMFCQTAGKITGFGKWNVSNVTDMSHMFSGMKNSFLDIETWDVSNVNTMTEMFESSEFDGDIGA
;
A
#
# COMPACT_ATOMS: atom_id res chain seq x y z
N MET A 1 -13.54 7.92 28.04
CA MET A 1 -13.22 9.29 27.63
C MET A 1 -11.79 9.30 27.17
N ALA A 2 -11.55 9.63 25.91
CA ALA A 2 -10.24 9.59 25.28
C ALA A 2 -10.03 10.87 24.46
N VAL A 3 -8.85 11.48 24.54
CA VAL A 3 -8.51 12.67 23.77
C VAL A 3 -7.83 12.22 22.47
N CYS A 4 -8.32 12.64 21.30
CA CYS A 4 -7.63 12.40 20.01
C CYS A 4 -6.23 13.03 20.12
N ALA A 5 -5.20 12.19 20.15
CA ALA A 5 -3.81 12.62 20.22
C ALA A 5 -3.40 13.50 19.02
N ASN A 6 -4.18 13.48 17.94
CA ASN A 6 -3.91 14.24 16.72
C ASN A 6 -4.59 15.61 16.64
N CYS A 7 -5.84 15.77 17.13
CA CYS A 7 -6.57 17.04 17.04
C CYS A 7 -6.99 17.63 18.39
N GLY A 8 -6.67 16.95 19.50
CA GLY A 8 -7.06 17.38 20.85
C GLY A 8 -8.56 17.25 21.14
N PHE A 9 -9.35 16.66 20.24
CA PHE A 9 -10.78 16.45 20.47
C PHE A 9 -11.00 15.47 21.61
N ASP A 10 -11.79 15.91 22.59
CA ASP A 10 -12.16 15.13 23.76
C ASP A 10 -13.40 14.27 23.46
N GLU A 11 -13.19 12.98 23.16
CA GLU A 11 -14.27 12.03 22.93
C GLU A 11 -14.84 11.53 24.26
N LYS A 12 -16.07 11.95 24.53
CA LYS A 12 -16.80 11.61 25.76
C LYS A 12 -17.37 10.20 25.74
N ASP A 13 -17.63 9.64 24.57
CA ASP A 13 -18.14 8.27 24.42
C ASP A 13 -17.01 7.25 24.51
N SER A 14 -16.97 6.47 25.60
CA SER A 14 -15.96 5.43 25.82
C SER A 14 -16.07 4.23 24.87
N ASN A 15 -17.19 4.07 24.15
CA ASN A 15 -17.36 2.98 23.18
C ASN A 15 -16.79 3.33 21.80
N VAL A 16 -16.46 4.61 21.58
CA VAL A 16 -15.89 5.09 20.34
C VAL A 16 -14.39 4.83 20.33
N LYS A 17 -13.93 4.08 19.32
CA LYS A 17 -12.50 3.78 19.11
C LYS A 17 -11.78 4.82 18.25
N PHE A 18 -12.52 5.72 17.61
CA PHE A 18 -12.04 6.63 16.57
C PHE A 18 -12.55 8.06 16.78
N CYS A 19 -11.71 9.04 16.54
CA CYS A 19 -12.09 10.42 16.73
C CYS A 19 -13.06 10.88 15.65
N LYS A 20 -14.20 11.46 16.07
CA LYS A 20 -15.21 12.00 15.17
C LYS A 20 -14.79 13.24 14.39
N ILE A 21 -13.71 13.91 14.80
CA ILE A 21 -13.16 15.10 14.12
C ILE A 21 -12.01 14.73 13.19
N CYS A 22 -11.02 14.00 13.72
CA CYS A 22 -9.77 13.71 13.01
C CYS A 22 -9.80 12.37 12.26
N GLY A 23 -10.84 11.54 12.45
CA GLY A 23 -10.95 10.19 11.91
C GLY A 23 -10.00 9.15 12.52
N ARG A 24 -8.90 9.59 13.16
CA ARG A 24 -7.85 8.71 13.71
C ARG A 24 -8.29 7.91 14.93
N PRO A 25 -7.66 6.76 15.20
CA PRO A 25 -7.86 6.04 16.45
C PRO A 25 -7.65 6.92 17.68
N LEU A 26 -8.54 6.77 18.66
CA LEU A 26 -8.41 7.38 19.99
C LEU A 26 -7.46 6.59 20.90
N THR A 27 -7.07 5.40 20.44
CA THR A 27 -6.11 4.51 21.08
C THR A 27 -4.84 4.45 20.23
N GLY A 28 -3.77 3.80 20.71
CA GLY A 28 -2.50 3.69 19.98
C GLY A 28 -2.62 2.91 18.66
N LYS A 29 -1.52 2.30 18.19
CA LYS A 29 -1.58 1.51 16.96
C LYS A 29 -2.63 0.39 17.04
N ILE A 30 -3.36 0.17 15.96
CA ILE A 30 -4.30 -0.94 15.79
C ILE A 30 -3.55 -2.08 15.13
N LYS A 31 -3.37 -3.17 15.88
CA LYS A 31 -2.78 -4.38 15.35
C LYS A 31 -3.80 -5.16 14.54
N VAL A 32 -3.41 -5.57 13.34
CA VAL A 32 -4.19 -6.45 12.46
C VAL A 32 -3.51 -7.81 12.35
N HIS A 33 -4.31 -8.86 12.24
CA HIS A 33 -3.84 -10.24 12.22
C HIS A 33 -4.10 -10.94 10.88
N SER A 34 -4.81 -10.28 9.94
CA SER A 34 -5.11 -10.81 8.62
C SER A 34 -5.19 -9.71 7.56
N SER A 35 -5.07 -10.11 6.29
CA SER A 35 -5.27 -9.20 5.15
C SER A 35 -6.71 -8.66 5.10
N ASP A 36 -7.70 -9.47 5.49
CA ASP A 36 -9.12 -9.05 5.52
C ASP A 36 -9.35 -7.92 6.53
N GLU A 37 -8.78 -8.03 7.74
CA GLU A 37 -8.84 -6.97 8.75
C GLU A 37 -8.17 -5.68 8.27
N LEU A 38 -7.04 -5.81 7.56
CA LEU A 38 -6.35 -4.67 6.98
C LEU A 38 -7.20 -4.00 5.88
N ILE A 39 -7.76 -4.79 4.96
CA ILE A 39 -8.64 -4.31 3.88
C ILE A 39 -9.86 -3.58 4.46
N ASP A 40 -10.52 -4.16 5.46
CA ASP A 40 -11.69 -3.56 6.10
C ASP A 40 -11.36 -2.19 6.71
N LEU A 41 -10.24 -2.09 7.44
CA LEU A 41 -9.79 -0.81 7.98
C LEU A 41 -9.45 0.17 6.87
N VAL A 42 -8.65 -0.21 5.88
CA VAL A 42 -8.27 0.68 4.78
C VAL A 42 -9.49 1.23 4.05
N ASN A 43 -10.49 0.39 3.76
CA ASN A 43 -11.71 0.80 3.08
C ASN A 43 -12.55 1.79 3.91
N VAL A 44 -12.75 1.50 5.20
CA VAL A 44 -13.49 2.41 6.11
C VAL A 44 -12.82 3.78 6.17
N TYR A 45 -11.49 3.81 6.27
CA TYR A 45 -10.73 5.04 6.39
C TYR A 45 -10.64 5.82 5.07
N SER A 46 -10.51 5.11 3.95
CA SER A 46 -10.54 5.74 2.62
C SER A 46 -11.89 6.39 2.36
N ALA A 47 -13.00 5.72 2.71
CA ALA A 47 -14.35 6.27 2.59
C ALA A 47 -14.55 7.51 3.47
N HIS A 48 -14.05 7.48 4.72
CA HIS A 48 -14.10 8.63 5.61
C HIS A 48 -13.28 9.80 5.06
N ALA A 49 -12.04 9.54 4.60
CA ALA A 49 -11.16 10.56 4.05
C ALA A 49 -11.75 11.21 2.80
N ASN A 50 -12.39 10.43 1.92
CA ASN A 50 -13.13 10.92 0.76
C ASN A 50 -14.30 11.82 1.18
N ALA A 51 -15.13 11.37 2.12
CA ALA A 51 -16.28 12.14 2.61
C ALA A 51 -15.88 13.44 3.34
N ALA A 52 -14.71 13.44 3.98
CA ALA A 52 -14.13 14.61 4.64
C ALA A 52 -13.24 15.45 3.72
N HIS A 53 -13.09 15.08 2.44
CA HIS A 53 -12.23 15.75 1.46
C HIS A 53 -10.78 15.95 1.95
N LEU A 54 -10.21 14.93 2.61
CA LEU A 54 -8.84 14.99 3.09
C LEU A 54 -7.87 14.90 1.92
N GLU A 55 -6.83 15.73 1.91
CA GLU A 55 -5.71 15.65 0.95
C GLU A 55 -4.71 14.52 1.28
N LEU A 56 -4.69 14.09 2.55
CA LEU A 56 -3.81 13.05 3.07
C LEU A 56 -4.60 12.01 3.87
N LEU A 57 -4.48 10.75 3.47
CA LEU A 57 -4.91 9.58 4.22
C LEU A 57 -3.68 8.95 4.91
N ASP A 58 -3.52 9.20 6.20
CA ASP A 58 -2.44 8.62 7.01
C ASP A 58 -2.91 7.32 7.69
N LEU A 59 -2.30 6.20 7.32
CA LEU A 59 -2.63 4.85 7.79
C LEU A 59 -1.54 4.27 8.71
N ASN A 60 -0.59 5.07 9.16
CA ASN A 60 0.53 4.62 10.00
C ASN A 60 0.13 4.22 11.43
N PHE A 61 -1.15 4.43 11.78
CA PHE A 61 -1.73 3.89 13.00
C PHE A 61 -2.02 2.39 12.91
N ILE A 62 -1.97 1.78 11.71
CA ILE A 62 -2.17 0.33 11.55
C ILE A 62 -0.82 -0.36 11.74
N ASP A 63 -0.77 -1.34 12.65
CA ASP A 63 0.38 -2.20 12.87
C ASP A 63 0.22 -3.47 12.03
N THR A 64 1.01 -3.54 10.96
CA THR A 64 1.05 -4.64 9.97
C THR A 64 2.12 -5.69 10.28
N SER A 65 2.84 -5.57 11.40
CA SER A 65 4.06 -6.36 11.67
C SER A 65 3.84 -7.88 11.76
N GLU A 66 2.60 -8.33 11.97
CA GLU A 66 2.26 -9.77 12.02
C GLU A 66 1.79 -10.34 10.67
N LEU A 67 1.60 -9.50 9.66
CA LEU A 67 1.02 -9.95 8.39
C LEU A 67 2.04 -10.68 7.53
N THR A 68 1.62 -11.80 6.97
CA THR A 68 2.33 -12.52 5.90
C THR A 68 1.75 -12.21 4.52
N SER A 69 0.63 -11.51 4.44
CA SER A 69 0.02 -11.08 3.19
C SER A 69 -0.65 -9.72 3.36
N ILE A 70 -0.45 -8.84 2.38
CA ILE A 70 -1.23 -7.60 2.21
C ILE A 70 -1.97 -7.61 0.88
N LYS A 71 -2.23 -8.82 0.36
CA LYS A 71 -2.91 -9.02 -0.92
C LYS A 71 -4.18 -8.17 -0.99
N ALA A 72 -4.36 -7.48 -2.11
CA ALA A 72 -5.53 -6.67 -2.42
C ALA A 72 -5.87 -5.52 -1.44
N VAL A 73 -4.94 -5.09 -0.57
CA VAL A 73 -5.19 -4.05 0.45
C VAL A 73 -5.76 -2.73 -0.10
N PHE A 74 -5.34 -2.32 -1.30
CA PHE A 74 -5.85 -1.15 -2.02
C PHE A 74 -6.46 -1.51 -3.38
N LEU A 75 -6.97 -2.73 -3.54
CA LEU A 75 -7.61 -3.16 -4.79
C LEU A 75 -8.81 -2.25 -5.13
N PHE A 76 -8.73 -1.57 -6.26
CA PHE A 76 -9.69 -0.58 -6.75
C PHE A 76 -10.00 0.54 -5.75
N ASN A 77 -9.02 0.91 -4.91
CA ASN A 77 -9.20 2.00 -3.96
C ASN A 77 -9.35 3.35 -4.70
N GLU A 78 -10.49 4.00 -4.48
CA GLU A 78 -10.89 5.24 -5.17
C GLU A 78 -10.41 6.53 -4.48
N TYR A 79 -9.58 6.45 -3.44
CA TYR A 79 -9.01 7.66 -2.83
C TYR A 79 -8.06 8.33 -3.82
N MET A 80 -8.26 9.63 -4.09
CA MET A 80 -7.53 10.39 -5.12
C MET A 80 -6.43 11.32 -4.54
N GLY A 81 -6.20 11.27 -3.24
CA GLY A 81 -5.21 12.10 -2.55
C GLY A 81 -3.85 11.41 -2.38
N LYS A 82 -3.15 11.76 -1.31
CA LYS A 82 -1.92 11.08 -0.89
C LYS A 82 -2.20 10.05 0.20
N VAL A 83 -1.66 8.85 0.07
CA VAL A 83 -1.74 7.81 1.10
C VAL A 83 -0.38 7.64 1.76
N ASP A 84 -0.33 7.76 3.08
CA ASP A 84 0.88 7.52 3.87
C ASP A 84 0.80 6.17 4.59
N VAL A 85 1.64 5.24 4.10
CA VAL A 85 1.88 3.89 4.64
C VAL A 85 3.37 3.70 4.97
N SER A 86 4.12 4.79 5.14
CA SER A 86 5.57 4.76 5.33
C SER A 86 6.01 4.11 6.65
N GLY A 87 5.08 3.98 7.60
CA GLY A 87 5.24 3.35 8.91
C GLY A 87 4.69 1.93 9.02
N TRP A 88 4.24 1.33 7.92
CA TRP A 88 3.91 -0.10 7.86
C TRP A 88 5.17 -0.96 7.91
N ASP A 89 5.13 -1.99 8.75
CA ASP A 89 6.15 -3.05 8.76
C ASP A 89 5.66 -4.19 7.87
N VAL A 90 6.29 -4.35 6.72
CA VAL A 90 5.98 -5.40 5.73
C VAL A 90 7.07 -6.47 5.66
N SER A 91 8.03 -6.48 6.60
CA SER A 91 9.19 -7.38 6.59
C SER A 91 8.83 -8.86 6.78
N ASN A 92 7.58 -9.17 7.12
CA ASN A 92 7.04 -10.53 7.23
C ASN A 92 6.14 -10.94 6.05
N VAL A 93 5.85 -10.00 5.14
CA VAL A 93 4.94 -10.24 4.02
C VAL A 93 5.60 -11.10 2.95
N GLU A 94 4.90 -12.15 2.53
CA GLU A 94 5.28 -13.04 1.43
C GLU A 94 4.39 -12.84 0.18
N ASP A 95 3.17 -12.32 0.34
CA ASP A 95 2.22 -12.10 -0.75
C ASP A 95 1.72 -10.65 -0.81
N MET A 96 2.02 -9.96 -1.92
CA MET A 96 1.60 -8.59 -2.23
C MET A 96 0.75 -8.52 -3.51
N ALA A 97 0.22 -9.66 -3.99
CA ALA A 97 -0.57 -9.67 -5.20
C ALA A 97 -1.74 -8.67 -5.12
N LEU A 98 -2.02 -7.97 -6.23
CA LEU A 98 -3.13 -7.02 -6.34
C LEU A 98 -3.10 -5.83 -5.34
N ALA A 99 -2.06 -5.67 -4.51
CA ALA A 99 -2.11 -4.78 -3.35
C ALA A 99 -2.46 -3.31 -3.69
N PHE A 100 -2.14 -2.84 -4.89
CA PHE A 100 -2.42 -1.48 -5.38
C PHE A 100 -3.18 -1.48 -6.72
N ASN A 101 -3.70 -2.62 -7.17
CA ASN A 101 -4.33 -2.74 -8.48
C ASN A 101 -5.51 -1.76 -8.60
N GLY A 102 -5.51 -0.92 -9.64
CA GLY A 102 -6.55 0.06 -9.90
C GLY A 102 -6.58 1.25 -8.94
N SER A 103 -5.56 1.42 -8.10
CA SER A 103 -5.47 2.56 -7.18
C SER A 103 -5.18 3.88 -7.90
N GLN A 104 -5.69 4.97 -7.34
CA GLN A 104 -5.57 6.32 -7.94
C GLN A 104 -4.72 7.30 -7.12
N PHE A 105 -4.30 6.91 -5.92
CA PHE A 105 -3.59 7.78 -5.00
C PHE A 105 -2.08 7.81 -5.22
N ASP A 106 -1.45 8.88 -4.75
CA ASP A 106 -0.01 8.97 -4.68
C ASP A 106 0.53 8.34 -3.39
N THR A 107 1.63 7.60 -3.48
CA THR A 107 2.32 7.07 -2.28
C THR A 107 3.82 6.85 -2.51
N GLY A 108 4.57 6.72 -1.40
CA GLY A 108 5.99 6.39 -1.39
C GLY A 108 6.25 5.14 -0.56
N LEU A 109 6.93 4.16 -1.15
CA LEU A 109 7.15 2.83 -0.57
C LEU A 109 8.63 2.54 -0.28
N SER A 110 9.48 3.58 -0.26
CA SER A 110 10.94 3.43 -0.17
C SER A 110 11.46 2.85 1.15
N ASN A 111 10.61 2.77 2.19
CA ASN A 111 10.93 2.18 3.49
C ASN A 111 10.51 0.71 3.60
N TRP A 112 9.81 0.16 2.61
CA TRP A 112 9.30 -1.21 2.67
C TRP A 112 10.42 -2.22 2.46
N ASP A 113 10.61 -3.09 3.45
CA ASP A 113 11.43 -4.29 3.32
C ASP A 113 10.58 -5.40 2.70
N ILE A 114 10.75 -5.60 1.39
CA ILE A 114 10.04 -6.63 0.64
C ILE A 114 10.86 -7.91 0.48
N SER A 115 11.96 -8.09 1.21
CA SER A 115 12.93 -9.16 0.92
C SER A 115 12.36 -10.57 1.07
N LYS A 116 11.20 -10.74 1.71
CA LYS A 116 10.50 -12.03 1.86
C LYS A 116 9.37 -12.24 0.84
N VAL A 117 9.04 -11.22 0.05
CA VAL A 117 7.93 -11.28 -0.89
C VAL A 117 8.25 -12.27 -2.01
N LYS A 118 7.29 -13.16 -2.29
CA LYS A 118 7.36 -14.18 -3.33
C LYS A 118 6.42 -13.87 -4.49
N ASN A 119 5.31 -13.20 -4.23
CA ASN A 119 4.27 -12.91 -5.22
C ASN A 119 3.95 -11.41 -5.26
N MET A 120 4.14 -10.80 -6.44
CA MET A 120 3.83 -9.39 -6.74
C MET A 120 2.92 -9.28 -7.97
N SER A 121 2.26 -10.37 -8.37
CA SER A 121 1.38 -10.41 -9.53
C SER A 121 0.28 -9.35 -9.42
N LEU A 122 0.08 -8.64 -10.53
CA LEU A 122 -0.88 -7.55 -10.67
C LEU A 122 -0.75 -6.42 -9.62
N MET A 123 0.34 -6.34 -8.85
CA MET A 123 0.41 -5.46 -7.67
C MET A 123 0.07 -4.00 -7.99
N PHE A 124 0.54 -3.49 -9.14
CA PHE A 124 0.29 -2.12 -9.62
C PHE A 124 -0.46 -2.08 -10.96
N CYS A 125 -1.15 -3.18 -11.31
CA CYS A 125 -1.93 -3.24 -12.53
C CYS A 125 -2.99 -2.12 -12.54
N GLN A 126 -3.12 -1.41 -13.67
CA GLN A 126 -4.04 -0.28 -13.87
C GLN A 126 -3.93 0.84 -12.82
N THR A 127 -2.78 0.97 -12.15
CA THR A 127 -2.57 2.05 -11.18
C THR A 127 -2.40 3.38 -11.89
N ALA A 128 -3.24 4.35 -11.53
CA ALA A 128 -3.23 5.70 -12.10
C ALA A 128 -2.46 6.70 -11.23
N GLY A 129 -2.33 6.44 -9.93
CA GLY A 129 -1.62 7.30 -9.00
C GLY A 129 -0.09 7.19 -9.10
N LYS A 130 0.62 8.19 -8.58
CA LYS A 130 2.08 8.22 -8.58
C LYS A 130 2.64 7.43 -7.40
N ILE A 131 3.14 6.23 -7.68
CA ILE A 131 3.81 5.37 -6.69
C ILE A 131 5.32 5.41 -6.91
N THR A 132 6.08 5.60 -5.83
CA THR A 132 7.54 5.78 -5.90
C THR A 132 8.27 4.94 -4.86
N GLY A 133 9.58 4.76 -5.04
CA GLY A 133 10.46 4.13 -4.04
C GLY A 133 10.84 2.68 -4.32
N PHE A 134 10.77 2.24 -5.58
CA PHE A 134 11.05 0.85 -5.98
C PHE A 134 12.55 0.50 -6.01
N GLY A 135 13.46 1.46 -6.26
CA GLY A 135 14.89 1.16 -6.46
C GLY A 135 15.65 0.57 -5.28
N LYS A 136 15.08 0.62 -4.06
CA LYS A 136 15.67 -0.02 -2.87
C LYS A 136 15.14 -1.42 -2.60
N TRP A 137 14.16 -1.88 -3.37
CA TRP A 137 13.52 -3.16 -3.14
C TRP A 137 14.44 -4.32 -3.51
N ASN A 138 14.59 -5.26 -2.57
CA ASN A 138 15.22 -6.53 -2.86
C ASN A 138 14.16 -7.52 -3.38
N VAL A 139 14.10 -7.68 -4.71
CA VAL A 139 13.16 -8.59 -5.38
C VAL A 139 13.72 -10.00 -5.59
N SER A 140 14.89 -10.34 -5.04
CA SER A 140 15.58 -11.60 -5.34
C SER A 140 14.81 -12.85 -4.91
N ASN A 141 13.78 -12.74 -4.07
CA ASN A 141 12.93 -13.87 -3.66
C ASN A 141 11.59 -13.92 -4.39
N VAL A 142 11.32 -12.96 -5.28
CA VAL A 142 10.07 -12.87 -6.03
C VAL A 142 10.08 -13.92 -7.13
N THR A 143 8.96 -14.63 -7.26
CA THR A 143 8.78 -15.70 -8.24
C THR A 143 7.70 -15.38 -9.29
N ASP A 144 6.83 -14.42 -9.02
CA ASP A 144 5.74 -14.01 -9.92
C ASP A 144 5.60 -12.48 -9.93
N MET A 145 5.79 -11.88 -11.11
CA MET A 145 5.57 -10.46 -11.40
C MET A 145 4.60 -10.26 -12.59
N SER A 146 3.76 -11.26 -12.87
CA SER A 146 2.80 -11.21 -13.99
C SER A 146 1.88 -9.99 -13.88
N HIS A 147 1.78 -9.23 -14.97
CA HIS A 147 1.03 -7.97 -15.10
C HIS A 147 1.32 -6.92 -14.01
N MET A 148 2.45 -7.00 -13.30
CA MET A 148 2.70 -6.18 -12.11
C MET A 148 2.52 -4.68 -12.37
N PHE A 149 2.95 -4.18 -13.53
CA PHE A 149 2.83 -2.77 -13.94
C PHE A 149 1.94 -2.60 -15.19
N SER A 150 1.14 -3.60 -15.57
CA SER A 150 0.28 -3.53 -16.75
C SER A 150 -0.68 -2.34 -16.64
N GLY A 151 -0.72 -1.46 -17.64
CA GLY A 151 -1.55 -0.25 -17.64
C GLY A 151 -1.16 0.83 -16.63
N MET A 152 -0.03 0.69 -15.91
CA MET A 152 0.41 1.68 -14.93
C MET A 152 0.77 3.01 -15.59
N LYS A 153 0.39 4.13 -14.95
CA LYS A 153 0.59 5.51 -15.43
C LYS A 153 1.88 6.18 -14.96
N ASN A 154 2.81 5.40 -14.42
CA ASN A 154 4.05 5.91 -13.86
C ASN A 154 5.19 5.63 -14.84
N SER A 155 5.80 6.67 -15.40
CA SER A 155 6.82 6.53 -16.44
C SER A 155 8.23 6.21 -15.91
N PHE A 156 8.51 6.52 -14.64
CA PHE A 156 9.81 6.29 -14.02
C PHE A 156 9.68 5.38 -12.79
N LEU A 157 10.34 4.22 -12.85
CA LEU A 157 10.26 3.21 -11.81
C LEU A 157 11.57 3.00 -11.02
N ASP A 158 12.76 3.36 -11.56
CA ASP A 158 14.06 3.15 -10.87
C ASP A 158 14.29 1.66 -10.52
N ILE A 159 14.13 0.76 -11.50
CA ILE A 159 14.15 -0.70 -11.31
C ILE A 159 15.31 -1.40 -12.01
N GLU A 160 16.24 -0.64 -12.59
CA GLU A 160 17.39 -1.17 -13.36
C GLU A 160 18.35 -2.04 -12.53
N THR A 161 18.29 -1.97 -11.19
CA THR A 161 19.14 -2.75 -10.29
C THR A 161 18.48 -4.01 -9.74
N TRP A 162 17.25 -4.32 -10.17
CA TRP A 162 16.51 -5.48 -9.68
C TRP A 162 17.13 -6.79 -10.16
N ASP A 163 17.48 -7.68 -9.22
CA ASP A 163 17.85 -9.07 -9.52
C ASP A 163 16.58 -9.91 -9.70
N VAL A 164 16.19 -10.12 -10.97
CA VAL A 164 15.00 -10.90 -11.35
C VAL A 164 15.31 -12.36 -11.66
N SER A 165 16.50 -12.87 -11.31
CA SER A 165 16.93 -14.23 -11.68
C SER A 165 16.06 -15.37 -11.13
N ASN A 166 15.30 -15.12 -10.06
CA ASN A 166 14.37 -16.08 -9.46
C ASN A 166 12.91 -15.93 -9.93
N VAL A 167 12.62 -14.97 -10.81
CA VAL A 167 11.26 -14.74 -11.32
C VAL A 167 10.91 -15.80 -12.37
N ASN A 168 9.86 -16.58 -12.11
CA ASN A 168 9.38 -17.62 -13.03
C ASN A 168 8.49 -17.05 -14.14
N THR A 169 7.80 -15.94 -13.88
CA THR A 169 6.88 -15.31 -14.83
C THR A 169 6.84 -13.78 -14.69
N MET A 170 6.99 -13.12 -15.83
CA MET A 170 6.83 -11.66 -16.03
C MET A 170 5.84 -11.37 -17.17
N THR A 171 4.92 -12.32 -17.44
CA THR A 171 3.92 -12.18 -18.52
C THR A 171 3.20 -10.84 -18.41
N GLU A 172 3.20 -10.08 -19.50
CA GLU A 172 2.49 -8.80 -19.63
C GLU A 172 2.84 -7.77 -18.53
N MET A 173 4.00 -7.90 -17.87
CA MET A 173 4.40 -7.06 -16.75
C MET A 173 4.28 -5.56 -17.03
N PHE A 174 4.61 -5.12 -18.25
CA PHE A 174 4.56 -3.72 -18.68
C PHE A 174 3.56 -3.46 -19.80
N GLU A 175 2.64 -4.39 -20.06
CA GLU A 175 1.65 -4.23 -21.14
C GLU A 175 0.87 -2.93 -20.97
N SER A 176 0.83 -2.08 -22.01
CA SER A 176 0.12 -0.79 -21.99
C SER A 176 0.53 0.17 -20.85
N SER A 177 1.67 -0.05 -20.21
CA SER A 177 2.22 0.86 -19.20
C SER A 177 2.85 2.10 -19.84
N GLU A 178 3.00 3.18 -19.07
CA GLU A 178 3.72 4.40 -19.50
C GLU A 178 5.23 4.32 -19.25
N PHE A 179 5.72 3.20 -18.72
CA PHE A 179 7.15 2.99 -18.48
C PHE A 179 7.90 2.80 -19.80
N ASP A 180 8.94 3.62 -20.00
CA ASP A 180 9.83 3.59 -21.16
C ASP A 180 11.32 3.44 -20.77
N GLY A 181 11.58 3.10 -19.51
CA GLY A 181 12.93 2.89 -18.97
C GLY A 181 13.57 1.55 -19.35
N ASP A 182 14.85 1.42 -19.02
CA ASP A 182 15.60 0.16 -19.16
C ASP A 182 15.13 -0.84 -18.07
N ILE A 183 15.05 -2.12 -18.43
CA ILE A 183 14.66 -3.21 -17.54
C ILE A 183 15.85 -4.02 -17.02
N GLY A 184 17.08 -3.57 -17.29
CA GLY A 184 18.29 -4.29 -16.91
C GLY A 184 18.54 -5.53 -17.78
N ALA A 185 19.80 -5.92 -17.92
CA ALA A 185 20.24 -7.04 -18.74
C ALA A 185 20.35 -8.36 -17.95
#